data_AF-A0ABD3VDE5-F1
#
_entry.id   AF-A0ABD3VDE5-F1
#
_cell.length_a   1.000
_cell.length_b   1.000
_cell.length_c   1.000
_cell.angle_alpha   90.00
_cell.angle_beta   90.00
_cell.angle_gamma   90.00
#
_symmetry.space_group_name_H-M   'P 1'
#
loop_
_entity.id
_entity.type
_entity.pdbx_description
1 polymer ?
#
loop_
_entity_poly.entity_id
_entity_poly.type
_entity_poly.pdbx_seq_one_letter_code
_entity_poly.pdbx_strand_id
1 'polypeptide(L)'
;MSLISVNNKPPHSINNEPPHSINNEPHSVSNEAPHWVSNEPPHDLYRRFMERDVWSEKGRDICELRRHIFANTVDYKTLKKLVQKVFPSCRCQEVHEKYTEAFKEIDSENDVQTGVSIPSETNLDASEDKNQELQKVGSKARICPGHERALTIEETVMELDVKEEGIATLLCYLELHDEKWVENQSSIYATCKIQCYGGPSQLQAVAKKCPPVAVAIATAKREGKSFEKSNSVTFPVVKISDIMGWESGPVKRELKLLEWNLGQGDQIGPRKSGVLVEFSDLAFHFRSPGDLTVAESDDVLQFLHERVQKQEKTQLRQLRYLYKSLKSVSHKNYWMCCDDVDQKKNDKLKQILKDYFEDQMDPLRNATNEDLDVTAEVEPVPKYSMDQLVSDIRQFIGIHGQEHSLTGRAIARIFHGIGSPCYPASTWGRVRRFWRSHLNVDFNIIVKMATQEIIRTRL
;
A
#
# COMPACT_ATOMS: atom_id res chain seq x y z
N MET A 1 -57.94 2.28 -31.21
CA MET A 1 -58.94 1.28 -31.64
C MET A 1 -58.31 -0.09 -31.61
N SER A 2 -59.05 -1.04 -31.07
CA SER A 2 -58.72 -2.39 -30.58
C SER A 2 -58.20 -3.38 -31.65
N LEU A 3 -57.27 -4.29 -31.25
CA LEU A 3 -57.36 -5.77 -31.14
C LEU A 3 -57.65 -6.54 -32.45
N ILE A 4 -56.91 -7.62 -32.79
CA ILE A 4 -57.07 -9.03 -32.33
C ILE A 4 -55.81 -9.81 -32.86
N SER A 5 -54.90 -10.40 -32.07
CA SER A 5 -54.82 -11.71 -31.37
C SER A 5 -54.94 -13.01 -32.20
N VAL A 6 -53.99 -13.97 -32.04
CA VAL A 6 -54.20 -15.39 -31.62
C VAL A 6 -52.97 -16.32 -31.90
N ASN A 7 -52.41 -16.86 -30.79
CA ASN A 7 -51.92 -18.21 -30.40
C ASN A 7 -50.85 -19.09 -31.11
N ASN A 8 -49.75 -19.31 -30.37
CA ASN A 8 -49.08 -20.53 -29.86
C ASN A 8 -49.40 -21.96 -30.39
N LYS A 9 -48.35 -22.70 -30.78
CA LYS A 9 -47.85 -23.99 -30.17
C LYS A 9 -46.65 -24.59 -30.95
N PRO A 10 -45.66 -25.25 -30.30
CA PRO A 10 -44.57 -25.98 -30.97
C PRO A 10 -44.87 -27.50 -31.13
N PRO A 11 -44.26 -28.20 -32.10
CA PRO A 11 -44.35 -29.67 -32.19
C PRO A 11 -43.17 -30.42 -31.53
N HIS A 12 -43.41 -31.71 -31.37
CA HIS A 12 -42.87 -32.67 -30.40
C HIS A 12 -41.55 -33.41 -30.76
N SER A 13 -41.00 -34.05 -29.72
CA SER A 13 -39.92 -35.04 -29.63
C SER A 13 -40.18 -36.37 -30.39
N ILE A 14 -39.11 -37.07 -30.80
CA ILE A 14 -39.12 -38.52 -31.15
C ILE A 14 -37.92 -39.21 -30.47
N ASN A 15 -38.24 -40.22 -29.67
CA ASN A 15 -37.35 -41.18 -28.99
C ASN A 15 -36.90 -42.31 -29.94
N ASN A 16 -35.78 -42.97 -29.62
CA ASN A 16 -35.59 -44.42 -29.82
C ASN A 16 -34.43 -44.93 -28.91
N GLU A 17 -34.74 -45.86 -28.01
CA GLU A 17 -33.84 -46.71 -27.19
C GLU A 17 -33.85 -48.17 -27.74
N PRO A 18 -33.21 -49.20 -27.13
CA PRO A 18 -31.79 -49.44 -26.78
C PRO A 18 -31.32 -50.85 -27.28
N PRO A 19 -30.21 -51.44 -26.76
CA PRO A 19 -30.42 -52.74 -26.09
C PRO A 19 -29.66 -52.98 -24.78
N HIS A 20 -30.42 -53.58 -23.85
CA HIS A 20 -30.14 -54.61 -22.85
C HIS A 20 -29.28 -54.36 -21.60
N SER A 21 -30.01 -54.46 -20.48
CA SER A 21 -29.66 -54.48 -19.06
C SER A 21 -28.89 -55.72 -18.58
N ILE A 22 -28.12 -55.53 -17.51
CA ILE A 22 -27.97 -56.52 -16.44
C ILE A 22 -28.31 -55.82 -15.12
N ASN A 23 -29.36 -56.32 -14.45
CA ASN A 23 -29.77 -55.92 -13.11
C ASN A 23 -28.81 -56.46 -12.06
N ASN A 24 -28.56 -55.70 -10.99
CA ASN A 24 -28.75 -56.17 -9.61
C ASN A 24 -28.77 -54.99 -8.62
N GLU A 25 -29.63 -55.14 -7.61
CA GLU A 25 -30.08 -54.21 -6.57
C GLU A 25 -29.01 -53.78 -5.54
N PRO A 26 -29.31 -52.79 -4.64
CA PRO A 26 -28.32 -51.98 -3.98
C PRO A 26 -27.81 -52.60 -2.68
N HIS A 27 -26.49 -52.73 -2.54
CA HIS A 27 -25.84 -53.02 -1.26
C HIS A 27 -25.36 -51.72 -0.61
N SER A 28 -25.73 -51.57 0.66
CA SER A 28 -25.34 -50.53 1.61
C SER A 28 -23.85 -50.19 1.57
N VAL A 29 -23.54 -48.92 1.33
CA VAL A 29 -22.17 -48.38 1.46
C VAL A 29 -21.88 -48.17 2.95
N SER A 30 -21.14 -49.09 3.56
CA SER A 30 -20.40 -48.79 4.79
C SER A 30 -19.21 -47.92 4.40
N ASN A 31 -19.18 -46.67 4.89
CA ASN A 31 -18.00 -45.81 4.81
C ASN A 31 -16.89 -46.39 5.70
N GLU A 32 -16.04 -47.25 5.15
CA GLU A 32 -14.70 -47.45 5.69
C GLU A 32 -13.76 -46.40 5.10
N ALA A 33 -13.04 -45.71 5.98
CA ALA A 33 -12.04 -44.72 5.61
C ALA A 33 -10.91 -45.37 4.80
N PRO A 34 -10.36 -44.72 3.75
CA PRO A 34 -9.21 -45.26 3.05
C PRO A 34 -8.01 -45.31 3.99
N HIS A 35 -7.41 -46.50 4.00
CA HIS A 35 -6.14 -46.88 4.58
C HIS A 35 -5.04 -45.85 4.24
N TRP A 36 -4.39 -45.33 5.28
CA TRP A 36 -3.21 -44.47 5.15
C TRP A 36 -2.07 -45.27 4.54
N VAL A 37 -1.73 -44.98 3.28
CA VAL A 37 -0.46 -45.42 2.69
C VAL A 37 0.66 -44.66 3.39
N SER A 38 1.38 -45.34 4.28
CA SER A 38 2.59 -44.83 4.90
C SER A 38 3.71 -44.82 3.87
N ASN A 39 3.82 -43.74 3.11
CA ASN A 39 5.08 -43.42 2.42
C ASN A 39 6.02 -42.80 3.45
N GLU A 40 6.78 -43.63 4.17
CA GLU A 40 7.97 -43.15 4.84
C GLU A 40 8.98 -42.70 3.77
N PRO A 41 9.38 -41.42 3.73
CA PRO A 41 10.43 -40.99 2.83
C PRO A 41 11.75 -41.64 3.26
N PRO A 42 12.65 -41.99 2.32
CA PRO A 42 13.90 -42.65 2.67
C PRO A 42 14.71 -41.77 3.63
N HIS A 43 15.15 -42.42 4.72
CA HIS A 43 15.88 -41.86 5.88
C HIS A 43 17.09 -40.97 5.52
N ASP A 44 17.57 -41.02 4.26
CA ASP A 44 18.69 -40.25 3.72
C ASP A 44 18.33 -38.80 3.33
N LEU A 45 17.07 -38.50 3.01
CA LEU A 45 16.65 -37.12 2.69
C LEU A 45 16.55 -36.26 3.96
N TYR A 46 16.11 -36.86 5.07
CA TYR A 46 16.14 -36.21 6.39
C TYR A 46 17.57 -35.97 6.86
N ARG A 47 18.47 -36.93 6.61
CA ARG A 47 19.89 -36.81 6.97
C ARG A 47 20.59 -35.70 6.17
N ARG A 48 20.37 -35.59 4.85
CA ARG A 48 20.93 -34.49 4.05
C ARG A 48 20.37 -33.10 4.37
N PHE A 49 19.13 -33.02 4.85
CA PHE A 49 18.56 -31.75 5.34
C PHE A 49 19.06 -31.38 6.75
N MET A 50 19.37 -32.37 7.59
CA MET A 50 19.95 -32.17 8.94
C MET A 50 21.47 -31.98 8.94
N GLU A 51 22.19 -32.48 7.93
CA GLU A 51 23.66 -32.36 7.79
C GLU A 51 24.12 -30.97 7.32
N ARG A 52 23.21 -30.11 6.88
CA ARG A 52 23.48 -28.67 6.85
C ARG A 52 23.17 -28.15 8.25
N ASP A 53 24.22 -28.00 9.06
CA ASP A 53 24.29 -27.25 10.33
C ASP A 53 23.81 -25.78 10.19
N VAL A 54 22.58 -25.58 9.76
CA VAL A 54 21.94 -24.28 9.57
C VAL A 54 21.01 -23.98 10.76
N TRP A 55 20.55 -25.02 11.45
CA TRP A 55 19.61 -24.95 12.58
C TRP A 55 20.19 -25.42 13.93
N SER A 56 21.48 -25.79 14.01
CA SER A 56 22.07 -26.44 15.19
C SER A 56 22.52 -25.50 16.31
N GLU A 57 22.32 -24.18 16.18
CA GLU A 57 22.51 -23.23 17.28
C GLU A 57 21.18 -22.83 17.92
N LYS A 58 21.10 -22.94 19.25
CA LYS A 58 19.91 -22.61 20.05
C LYS A 58 19.39 -21.21 19.71
N GLY A 59 18.12 -21.11 19.29
CA GLY A 59 17.42 -19.84 19.12
C GLY A 59 17.68 -19.09 17.80
N ARG A 60 18.30 -19.71 16.79
CA ARG A 60 18.43 -19.08 15.45
C ARG A 60 17.09 -18.90 14.74
N ASP A 61 16.13 -19.79 14.97
CA ASP A 61 14.77 -19.73 14.44
C ASP A 61 14.01 -18.48 14.88
N ILE A 62 14.01 -18.17 16.18
CA ILE A 62 13.39 -16.95 16.70
C ILE A 62 14.12 -15.69 16.19
N CYS A 63 15.45 -15.72 16.09
CA CYS A 63 16.22 -14.61 15.52
C CYS A 63 15.87 -14.36 14.04
N GLU A 64 15.69 -15.43 13.25
CA GLU A 64 15.29 -15.34 11.85
C GLU A 64 13.85 -14.81 11.70
N LEU A 65 12.89 -15.30 12.52
CA LEU A 65 11.52 -14.78 12.53
C LEU A 65 11.47 -13.31 12.96
N ARG A 66 12.23 -12.96 14.01
CA ARG A 66 12.33 -11.59 14.51
C ARG A 66 12.82 -10.63 13.43
N ARG A 67 13.77 -11.09 12.61
CA ARG A 67 14.27 -10.30 11.48
C ARG A 67 13.14 -9.91 10.51
N HIS A 68 12.24 -10.84 10.18
CA HIS A 68 11.17 -10.58 9.22
C HIS A 68 10.16 -9.53 9.70
N ILE A 69 10.00 -9.36 11.02
CA ILE A 69 9.17 -8.30 11.60
C ILE A 69 9.72 -6.91 11.21
N PHE A 70 11.03 -6.72 11.29
CA PHE A 70 11.67 -5.44 10.95
C PHE A 70 11.67 -5.10 9.45
N ALA A 71 11.32 -6.07 8.59
CA ALA A 71 11.26 -5.86 7.15
C ALA A 71 10.15 -4.89 6.73
N ASN A 72 9.05 -4.86 7.49
CA ASN A 72 7.87 -4.07 7.14
C ASN A 72 7.76 -2.76 7.94
N THR A 73 8.59 -2.56 8.96
CA THR A 73 8.62 -1.29 9.70
C THR A 73 9.19 -0.16 8.82
N VAL A 74 8.62 1.03 8.99
CA VAL A 74 8.98 2.27 8.30
C VAL A 74 9.46 3.32 9.29
N ASP A 75 10.51 4.09 8.94
CA ASP A 75 11.04 5.16 9.78
C ASP A 75 10.17 6.43 9.73
N TYR A 76 10.19 7.22 10.80
CA TYR A 76 9.45 8.48 10.91
C TYR A 76 9.75 9.45 9.75
N LYS A 77 11.02 9.56 9.34
CA LYS A 77 11.41 10.42 8.20
C LYS A 77 10.79 9.95 6.88
N THR A 78 10.67 8.64 6.67
CA THR A 78 10.04 8.06 5.48
C THR A 78 8.54 8.30 5.51
N LEU A 79 7.88 8.13 6.66
CA LEU A 79 6.48 8.50 6.83
C LEU A 79 6.24 9.99 6.54
N LYS A 80 7.13 10.88 7.01
CA LYS A 80 7.05 12.32 6.71
C LYS A 80 7.08 12.60 5.20
N LYS A 81 7.98 11.95 4.47
CA LYS A 81 8.02 12.06 3.00
C LYS A 81 6.74 11.54 2.35
N LEU A 82 6.19 10.42 2.84
CA LEU A 82 4.93 9.89 2.33
C LEU A 82 3.79 10.88 2.56
N VAL A 83 3.64 11.42 3.77
CA VAL A 83 2.63 12.44 4.10
C VAL A 83 2.76 13.65 3.18
N GLN A 84 3.97 14.15 2.94
CA GLN A 84 4.21 15.24 2.00
C GLN A 84 3.80 14.92 0.55
N LYS A 85 3.94 13.66 0.12
CA LYS A 85 3.49 13.20 -1.20
C LYS A 85 1.98 13.00 -1.29
N VAL A 86 1.34 12.53 -0.21
CA VAL A 86 -0.10 12.28 -0.15
C VAL A 86 -0.90 13.57 -0.02
N PHE A 87 -0.37 14.57 0.68
CA PHE A 87 -1.03 15.85 0.96
C PHE A 87 -0.23 17.05 0.41
N PRO A 88 -0.04 17.16 -0.91
CA PRO A 88 0.58 18.35 -1.48
C PRO A 88 -0.33 19.56 -1.30
N SER A 89 0.25 20.71 -0.97
CA SER A 89 -0.48 21.97 -0.80
C SER A 89 -1.24 22.35 -2.07
N CYS A 90 -2.51 22.73 -1.94
CA CYS A 90 -3.32 23.26 -3.04
C CYS A 90 -3.51 24.78 -2.95
N ARG A 91 -4.20 25.35 -3.95
CA ARG A 91 -4.53 26.79 -4.01
C ARG A 91 -6.02 27.06 -3.84
N CYS A 92 -6.78 26.11 -3.28
CA CYS A 92 -8.23 26.27 -3.11
C CYS A 92 -8.57 27.48 -2.26
N GLN A 93 -7.77 27.78 -1.24
CA GLN A 93 -7.96 28.96 -0.40
C GLN A 93 -7.78 30.27 -1.19
N GLU A 94 -6.68 30.42 -1.96
CA GLU A 94 -6.45 31.59 -2.82
C GLU A 94 -7.58 31.79 -3.85
N VAL A 95 -8.11 30.68 -4.39
CA VAL A 95 -9.21 30.72 -5.35
C VAL A 95 -10.49 31.19 -4.66
N HIS A 96 -10.80 30.66 -3.47
CA HIS A 96 -11.98 31.04 -2.70
C HIS A 96 -11.96 32.52 -2.27
N GLU A 97 -10.80 33.02 -1.85
CA GLU A 97 -10.59 34.44 -1.51
C GLU A 97 -10.90 35.34 -2.70
N LYS A 98 -10.33 35.05 -3.88
CA LYS A 98 -10.59 35.82 -5.11
C LYS A 98 -12.04 35.79 -5.56
N TYR A 99 -12.70 34.64 -5.47
CA TYR A 99 -14.13 34.56 -5.77
C TYR A 99 -14.92 35.46 -4.81
N THR A 100 -14.62 35.40 -3.51
CA THR A 100 -15.31 36.19 -2.49
C THR A 100 -15.07 37.70 -2.66
N GLU A 101 -13.86 38.11 -3.03
CA GLU A 101 -13.52 39.50 -3.37
C GLU A 101 -14.31 39.98 -4.60
N ALA A 102 -14.33 39.19 -5.68
CA ALA A 102 -15.09 39.52 -6.88
C ALA A 102 -16.61 39.65 -6.62
N PHE A 103 -17.18 38.82 -5.74
CA PHE A 103 -18.59 38.94 -5.34
C PHE A 103 -18.86 40.20 -4.50
N LYS A 104 -17.95 40.59 -3.60
CA LYS A 104 -18.08 41.82 -2.82
C LYS A 104 -18.03 43.09 -3.67
N GLU A 105 -17.25 43.09 -4.75
CA GLU A 105 -17.19 44.22 -5.69
C GLU A 105 -18.51 44.38 -6.46
N ILE A 106 -19.16 43.27 -6.85
CA ILE A 106 -20.44 43.27 -7.58
C ILE A 106 -21.60 43.81 -6.70
N ASP A 107 -21.59 43.51 -5.40
CA ASP A 107 -22.58 44.04 -4.46
C ASP A 107 -22.36 45.53 -4.13
N SER A 108 -21.14 46.05 -4.31
CA SER A 108 -20.82 47.47 -4.09
C SER A 108 -21.10 48.39 -5.28
N GLU A 109 -21.27 47.84 -6.49
CA GLU A 109 -21.61 48.60 -7.71
C GLU A 109 -23.11 48.59 -8.06
N ASN A 110 -23.92 47.76 -7.39
CA ASN A 110 -25.37 47.69 -7.60
C ASN A 110 -26.19 48.27 -6.43
N ASP A 111 -25.91 49.53 -6.06
CA ASP A 111 -26.89 50.36 -5.32
C ASP A 111 -27.96 50.91 -6.28
N VAL A 112 -28.65 50.00 -6.97
CA VAL A 112 -29.95 50.27 -7.60
C VAL A 112 -30.91 49.20 -7.13
N GLN A 113 -31.83 49.64 -6.26
CA GLN A 113 -32.98 48.91 -5.75
C GLN A 113 -33.61 47.95 -6.78
N THR A 114 -33.35 46.66 -6.62
CA THR A 114 -34.37 45.62 -6.83
C THR A 114 -34.13 44.51 -5.83
N GLY A 115 -35.07 44.35 -4.90
CA GLY A 115 -35.02 43.33 -3.86
C GLY A 115 -35.10 41.92 -4.46
N VAL A 116 -34.03 41.14 -4.25
CA VAL A 116 -34.10 39.68 -4.20
C VAL A 116 -33.31 39.26 -2.97
N SER A 117 -34.04 38.94 -1.91
CA SER A 117 -33.49 38.50 -0.64
C SER A 117 -32.88 37.11 -0.79
N ILE A 118 -31.58 36.98 -0.50
CA ILE A 118 -30.93 35.70 -0.21
C ILE A 118 -31.42 35.24 1.18
N PRO A 119 -31.80 33.98 1.41
CA PRO A 119 -32.30 33.54 2.72
C PRO A 119 -31.14 33.49 3.71
N SER A 120 -31.20 34.34 4.72
CA SER A 120 -30.36 34.26 5.91
C SER A 120 -30.90 33.17 6.84
N GLU A 121 -30.02 32.32 7.34
CA GLU A 121 -30.35 31.34 8.38
C GLU A 121 -30.84 32.06 9.65
N THR A 122 -32.10 31.86 10.01
CA THR A 122 -32.64 32.17 11.33
C THR A 122 -33.34 30.94 11.88
N ASN A 123 -32.82 30.43 13.00
CA ASN A 123 -33.50 29.47 13.88
C ASN A 123 -34.79 30.10 14.44
N LEU A 124 -35.89 29.35 14.48
CA LEU A 124 -36.99 29.39 15.47
C LEU A 124 -37.88 28.13 15.31
N ASP A 125 -38.36 27.63 16.44
CA ASP A 125 -38.83 26.26 16.72
C ASP A 125 -40.18 25.77 16.14
N ALA A 126 -40.27 24.43 16.09
CA ALA A 126 -41.42 23.53 16.31
C ALA A 126 -42.57 23.39 15.27
N SER A 127 -42.53 22.29 14.50
CA SER A 127 -43.58 21.25 14.48
C SER A 127 -43.18 20.04 13.62
N GLU A 128 -43.57 18.86 14.08
CA GLU A 128 -43.24 17.50 13.65
C GLU A 128 -43.47 17.21 12.15
N ASP A 129 -42.55 16.47 11.51
CA ASP A 129 -42.70 15.05 11.11
C ASP A 129 -41.99 14.71 9.77
N LYS A 130 -41.13 13.68 9.82
CA LYS A 130 -40.58 12.81 8.74
C LYS A 130 -39.61 13.39 7.68
N ASN A 131 -38.31 13.11 7.85
CA ASN A 131 -37.63 12.00 7.15
C ASN A 131 -36.15 11.88 7.52
N GLN A 132 -35.70 10.62 7.54
CA GLN A 132 -34.41 10.13 8.01
C GLN A 132 -33.26 10.36 7.01
N GLU A 133 -32.04 10.24 7.55
CA GLU A 133 -30.75 9.96 6.88
C GLU A 133 -29.98 11.12 6.25
N LEU A 134 -29.11 11.77 7.03
CA LEU A 134 -27.64 11.66 6.96
C LEU A 134 -27.01 12.65 7.95
N GLN A 135 -26.79 12.22 9.20
CA GLN A 135 -25.93 12.94 10.13
C GLN A 135 -24.47 12.64 9.79
N LYS A 136 -23.83 13.52 9.01
CA LYS A 136 -22.36 13.58 8.91
C LYS A 136 -21.81 14.09 10.24
N VAL A 137 -21.34 13.17 11.06
CA VAL A 137 -20.59 13.46 12.28
C VAL A 137 -19.20 13.95 11.87
N GLY A 138 -18.85 15.19 12.25
CA GLY A 138 -17.52 15.50 12.76
C GLY A 138 -16.45 16.14 11.87
N SER A 139 -16.63 16.39 10.57
CA SER A 139 -15.61 17.12 9.79
C SER A 139 -15.91 18.61 9.75
N LYS A 140 -14.99 19.45 10.23
CA LYS A 140 -15.02 20.90 9.97
C LYS A 140 -15.19 21.09 8.46
N ALA A 141 -16.13 21.93 8.05
CA ALA A 141 -16.33 22.23 6.64
C ALA A 141 -15.04 22.81 6.04
N ARG A 142 -14.34 22.02 5.22
CA ARG A 142 -13.13 22.44 4.52
C ARG A 142 -13.50 23.21 3.26
N ILE A 143 -12.70 24.22 2.94
CA ILE A 143 -12.82 24.95 1.67
C ILE A 143 -12.36 24.04 0.51
N CYS A 144 -11.34 23.21 0.75
CA CYS A 144 -10.87 22.25 -0.24
C CYS A 144 -11.84 21.06 -0.36
N PRO A 145 -12.38 20.77 -1.56
CA PRO A 145 -13.25 19.61 -1.79
C PRO A 145 -12.47 18.28 -1.89
N GLY A 146 -11.14 18.31 -1.72
CA GLY A 146 -10.25 17.20 -1.97
C GLY A 146 -9.91 17.04 -3.45
N HIS A 147 -8.72 16.53 -3.72
CA HIS A 147 -8.13 16.44 -5.05
C HIS A 147 -7.87 15.00 -5.45
N GLU A 148 -8.06 14.69 -6.74
CA GLU A 148 -7.64 13.40 -7.29
C GLU A 148 -6.11 13.38 -7.39
N ARG A 149 -5.50 12.32 -6.87
CA ARG A 149 -4.04 12.17 -6.75
C ARG A 149 -3.61 10.79 -7.20
N ALA A 150 -2.44 10.74 -7.84
CA ALA A 150 -1.82 9.48 -8.24
C ALA A 150 -0.33 9.48 -7.90
N LEU A 151 0.11 8.44 -7.20
CA LEU A 151 1.51 8.19 -6.88
C LEU A 151 1.97 6.92 -7.62
N THR A 152 2.86 7.08 -8.59
CA THR A 152 3.46 5.98 -9.35
C THR A 152 4.07 4.96 -8.40
N ILE A 153 3.69 3.68 -8.53
CA ILE A 153 4.05 2.63 -7.57
C ILE A 153 5.57 2.46 -7.56
N GLU A 154 6.19 2.20 -8.72
CA GLU A 154 7.62 1.92 -8.82
C GLU A 154 8.49 3.07 -8.29
N GLU A 155 8.22 4.30 -8.73
CA GLU A 155 8.95 5.49 -8.28
C GLU A 155 8.78 5.72 -6.77
N THR A 156 7.56 5.59 -6.25
CA THR A 156 7.29 5.85 -4.82
C THR A 156 7.91 4.78 -3.93
N VAL A 157 7.85 3.52 -4.36
CA VAL A 157 8.50 2.37 -3.68
C VAL A 157 10.01 2.56 -3.59
N MET A 158 10.64 2.99 -4.69
CA MET A 158 12.08 3.24 -4.76
C MET A 158 12.49 4.49 -3.98
N GLU A 159 11.72 5.58 -4.03
CA GLU A 159 12.08 6.82 -3.33
C GLU A 159 11.95 6.70 -1.80
N LEU A 160 10.95 5.95 -1.34
CA LEU A 160 10.67 5.76 0.08
C LEU A 160 11.43 4.57 0.68
N ASP A 161 11.95 3.65 -0.15
CA ASP A 161 12.49 2.35 0.26
C ASP A 161 11.49 1.54 1.13
N VAL A 162 10.23 1.54 0.69
CA VAL A 162 9.10 0.83 1.31
C VAL A 162 8.42 0.01 0.22
N LYS A 163 8.10 -1.25 0.52
CA LYS A 163 7.41 -2.13 -0.42
C LYS A 163 6.01 -1.59 -0.76
N GLU A 164 5.49 -2.01 -1.91
CA GLU A 164 4.17 -1.64 -2.38
C GLU A 164 3.08 -1.90 -1.32
N GLU A 165 3.09 -3.07 -0.69
CA GLU A 165 2.11 -3.45 0.33
C GLU A 165 2.22 -2.58 1.59
N GLY A 166 3.44 -2.11 1.90
CA GLY A 166 3.68 -1.20 3.01
C GLY A 166 3.06 0.17 2.75
N ILE A 167 3.20 0.72 1.55
CA ILE A 167 2.57 2.00 1.17
C ILE A 167 1.04 1.84 1.14
N ALA A 168 0.53 0.77 0.53
CA ALA A 168 -0.90 0.48 0.50
C ALA A 168 -1.50 0.40 1.92
N THR A 169 -0.82 -0.29 2.84
CA THR A 169 -1.24 -0.38 4.24
C THR A 169 -1.33 0.98 4.92
N LEU A 170 -0.34 1.86 4.67
CA LEU A 170 -0.34 3.22 5.23
C LEU A 170 -1.49 4.06 4.66
N LEU A 171 -1.79 3.94 3.37
CA LEU A 171 -2.94 4.60 2.74
C LEU A 171 -4.28 4.09 3.31
N CYS A 172 -4.40 2.79 3.56
CA CYS A 172 -5.58 2.23 4.24
C CYS A 172 -5.72 2.74 5.67
N TYR A 173 -4.62 2.94 6.41
CA TYR A 173 -4.69 3.54 7.75
C TYR A 173 -5.20 4.98 7.72
N LEU A 174 -4.85 5.75 6.69
CA LEU A 174 -5.36 7.11 6.50
C LEU A 174 -6.85 7.14 6.15
N GLU A 175 -7.31 6.16 5.37
CA GLU A 175 -8.73 6.01 5.02
C GLU A 175 -9.59 5.57 6.20
N LEU A 176 -9.06 4.68 7.05
CA LEU A 176 -9.72 4.21 8.27
C LEU A 176 -9.62 5.18 9.45
N HIS A 177 -8.93 6.31 9.29
CA HIS A 177 -8.88 7.35 10.31
C HIS A 177 -10.26 8.02 10.47
N ASP A 178 -10.59 8.51 11.66
CA ASP A 178 -11.91 9.12 11.94
C ASP A 178 -12.21 10.30 11.00
N GLU A 179 -11.19 11.13 10.74
CA GLU A 179 -11.24 12.26 9.78
C GLU A 179 -11.23 11.85 8.29
N LYS A 180 -11.05 10.56 7.96
CA LYS A 180 -10.99 10.02 6.60
C LYS A 180 -10.10 10.85 5.66
N TRP A 181 -8.83 11.02 6.02
CA TRP A 181 -7.90 11.89 5.31
C TRP A 181 -7.67 11.50 3.85
N VAL A 182 -7.84 10.21 3.52
CA VAL A 182 -7.64 9.68 2.18
C VAL A 182 -8.83 8.80 1.80
N GLU A 183 -9.31 8.93 0.57
CA GLU A 183 -10.26 7.98 -0.02
C GLU A 183 -9.53 7.17 -1.09
N ASN A 184 -9.33 5.88 -0.84
CA ASN A 184 -8.58 5.04 -1.77
C ASN A 184 -9.46 4.64 -2.97
N GLN A 185 -8.89 4.69 -4.17
CA GLN A 185 -9.55 4.29 -5.41
C GLN A 185 -8.78 3.16 -6.09
N SER A 186 -9.36 2.59 -7.16
CA SER A 186 -8.68 1.55 -7.93
C SER A 186 -7.43 2.08 -8.60
N SER A 187 -6.34 1.31 -8.52
CA SER A 187 -5.06 1.66 -9.13
C SER A 187 -5.21 2.00 -10.61
N ILE A 188 -4.45 2.99 -11.06
CA ILE A 188 -4.65 3.61 -12.37
C ILE A 188 -3.31 3.89 -13.04
N TYR A 189 -3.25 3.84 -14.38
CA TYR A 189 -2.07 4.28 -15.13
C TYR A 189 -1.94 5.81 -15.09
N ALA A 190 -1.00 6.36 -14.35
CA ALA A 190 -0.95 7.80 -14.06
C ALA A 190 -0.32 8.64 -15.19
N THR A 191 0.42 8.02 -16.11
CA THR A 191 1.12 8.74 -17.18
C THR A 191 0.42 8.51 -18.51
N CYS A 192 0.24 9.59 -19.27
CA CYS A 192 -0.22 9.55 -20.65
C CYS A 192 0.90 10.04 -21.57
N LYS A 193 1.18 9.26 -22.61
CA LYS A 193 2.06 9.64 -23.72
C LYS A 193 1.24 9.73 -25.00
N ILE A 194 1.36 10.85 -25.69
CA ILE A 194 0.74 11.09 -27.00
C ILE A 194 1.86 11.20 -28.02
N GLN A 195 1.79 10.40 -29.08
CA GLN A 195 2.72 10.40 -30.20
C GLN A 195 1.97 10.73 -31.49
N CYS A 196 2.42 11.76 -32.20
CA CYS A 196 1.83 12.22 -33.45
C CYS A 196 2.77 11.88 -34.62
N TYR A 197 2.37 10.95 -35.48
CA TYR A 197 3.17 10.56 -36.66
C TYR A 197 3.19 11.64 -37.74
N GLY A 198 2.19 12.52 -37.78
CA GLY A 198 2.12 13.72 -38.62
C GLY A 198 2.99 14.88 -38.12
N GLY A 199 3.85 14.65 -37.11
CA GLY A 199 4.83 15.62 -36.65
C GLY A 199 4.29 16.73 -35.72
N PRO A 200 5.07 17.80 -35.50
CA PRO A 200 4.74 18.87 -34.55
C PRO A 200 3.44 19.62 -34.88
N SER A 201 3.17 19.84 -36.17
CA SER A 201 1.93 20.50 -36.62
C SER A 201 0.68 19.71 -36.23
N GLN A 202 0.75 18.37 -36.28
CA GLN A 202 -0.33 17.51 -35.82
C GLN A 202 -0.51 17.61 -34.30
N LEU A 203 0.58 17.61 -33.53
CA LEU A 203 0.50 17.78 -32.07
C LEU A 203 -0.14 19.12 -31.68
N GLN A 204 0.19 20.20 -32.40
CA GLN A 204 -0.46 21.51 -32.19
C GLN A 204 -1.94 21.50 -32.56
N ALA A 205 -2.33 20.81 -33.64
CA ALA A 205 -3.74 20.66 -34.01
C ALA A 205 -4.52 19.86 -32.95
N VAL A 206 -3.93 18.80 -32.41
CA VAL A 206 -4.51 18.01 -31.31
C VAL A 206 -4.67 18.86 -30.05
N ALA A 207 -3.67 19.66 -29.69
CA ALA A 207 -3.74 20.56 -28.54
C ALA A 207 -4.89 21.58 -28.68
N LYS A 208 -5.13 22.11 -29.88
CA LYS A 208 -6.27 23.01 -30.13
C LYS A 208 -7.63 22.33 -29.96
N LYS A 209 -7.72 21.03 -30.23
CA LYS A 209 -8.95 20.25 -30.15
C LYS A 209 -9.22 19.67 -28.76
N CYS A 210 -8.17 19.32 -28.02
CA CYS A 210 -8.25 18.59 -26.76
C CYS A 210 -7.66 19.41 -25.61
N PRO A 211 -8.50 19.97 -24.71
CA PRO A 211 -8.05 20.83 -23.62
C PRO A 211 -7.01 20.18 -22.68
N PRO A 212 -7.13 18.89 -22.27
CA PRO A 212 -6.09 18.24 -21.47
C PRO A 212 -4.69 18.28 -22.11
N VAL A 213 -4.60 18.14 -23.43
CA VAL A 213 -3.31 18.21 -24.15
C VAL A 213 -2.77 19.64 -24.17
N ALA A 214 -3.65 20.63 -24.37
CA ALA A 214 -3.25 22.05 -24.28
C ALA A 214 -2.70 22.41 -22.90
N VAL A 215 -3.40 22.01 -21.83
CA VAL A 215 -3.00 22.26 -20.45
C VAL A 215 -1.69 21.53 -20.13
N ALA A 216 -1.51 20.29 -20.60
CA ALA A 216 -0.26 19.54 -20.45
C ALA A 216 0.92 20.26 -21.10
N ILE A 217 0.77 20.74 -22.35
CA ILE A 217 1.82 21.49 -23.06
C ILE A 217 2.09 22.83 -22.36
N ALA A 218 1.06 23.55 -21.93
CA ALA A 218 1.20 24.83 -21.23
C ALA A 218 1.95 24.65 -19.89
N THR A 219 1.61 23.60 -19.13
CA THR A 219 2.28 23.25 -17.88
C THR A 219 3.74 22.90 -18.12
N ALA A 220 4.03 22.08 -19.12
CA ALA A 220 5.38 21.71 -19.49
C ALA A 220 6.22 22.91 -19.99
N LYS A 221 5.61 23.88 -20.70
CA LYS A 221 6.27 25.13 -21.09
C LYS A 221 6.64 26.00 -19.88
N ARG A 222 5.78 26.05 -18.86
CA ARG A 222 6.08 26.75 -17.59
C ARG A 222 7.24 26.09 -16.83
N GLU A 223 7.44 24.79 -17.02
CA GLU A 223 8.60 24.03 -16.52
C GLU A 223 9.85 24.17 -17.41
N GLY A 224 9.81 25.01 -18.47
CA GLY A 224 10.94 25.28 -19.35
C GLY A 224 11.10 24.33 -20.55
N LYS A 225 10.14 23.45 -20.82
CA LYS A 225 10.19 22.53 -21.97
C LYS A 225 9.71 23.21 -23.26
N SER A 226 10.43 23.00 -24.36
CA SER A 226 10.03 23.46 -25.70
C SER A 226 9.41 22.33 -26.54
N PHE A 227 8.40 22.68 -27.35
CA PHE A 227 7.65 21.74 -28.20
C PHE A 227 7.65 22.13 -29.68
N GLU A 228 8.49 23.08 -30.10
CA GLU A 228 8.49 23.58 -31.48
C GLU A 228 8.76 22.49 -32.53
N LYS A 229 9.63 21.53 -32.19
CA LYS A 229 10.02 20.40 -33.06
C LYS A 229 9.58 19.04 -32.51
N SER A 230 8.83 19.03 -31.41
CA SER A 230 8.42 17.80 -30.74
C SER A 230 7.16 17.23 -31.38
N ASN A 231 7.18 15.93 -31.66
CA ASN A 231 6.01 15.20 -32.17
C ASN A 231 5.33 14.34 -31.10
N SER A 232 5.73 14.50 -29.84
CA SER A 232 5.16 13.79 -28.71
C SER A 232 5.14 14.62 -27.44
N VAL A 233 4.23 14.24 -26.54
CA VAL A 233 4.11 14.84 -25.20
C VAL A 233 3.77 13.74 -24.20
N THR A 234 4.45 13.76 -23.06
CA THR A 234 4.21 12.85 -21.93
C THR A 234 3.89 13.67 -20.69
N PHE A 235 2.81 13.33 -20.01
CA PHE A 235 2.34 14.08 -18.84
C PHE A 235 1.55 13.22 -17.85
N PRO A 236 1.54 13.60 -16.55
CA PRO A 236 0.73 12.93 -15.53
C PRO A 236 -0.75 13.28 -15.72
N VAL A 237 -1.54 12.34 -16.23
CA VAL A 237 -2.93 12.59 -16.62
C VAL A 237 -3.80 12.99 -15.43
N VAL A 238 -3.62 12.35 -14.27
CA VAL A 238 -4.41 12.64 -13.06
C VAL A 238 -4.16 14.07 -12.56
N LYS A 239 -2.91 14.52 -12.56
CA LYS A 239 -2.55 15.90 -12.19
C LYS A 239 -3.14 16.93 -13.16
N ILE A 240 -3.10 16.64 -14.47
CA ILE A 240 -3.68 17.53 -15.48
C ILE A 240 -5.20 17.59 -15.35
N SER A 241 -5.86 16.46 -15.11
CA SER A 241 -7.29 16.38 -14.81
C SER A 241 -7.66 17.22 -13.58
N ASP A 242 -6.91 17.10 -12.48
CA ASP A 242 -7.15 17.87 -11.25
C ASP A 242 -6.96 19.38 -11.45
N ILE A 243 -5.95 19.81 -12.20
CA ILE A 243 -5.75 21.24 -12.55
C ILE A 243 -6.93 21.81 -13.33
N MET A 244 -7.58 20.98 -14.16
CA MET A 244 -8.75 21.36 -14.93
C MET A 244 -10.06 21.25 -14.11
N GLY A 245 -10.01 20.70 -12.89
CA GLY A 245 -11.20 20.37 -12.11
C GLY A 245 -12.03 19.24 -12.73
N TRP A 246 -11.41 18.37 -13.53
CA TRP A 246 -12.06 17.23 -14.21
C TRP A 246 -11.62 15.92 -13.57
N GLU A 247 -12.45 14.89 -13.69
CA GLU A 247 -12.09 13.52 -13.28
C GLU A 247 -11.16 12.86 -14.31
N SER A 248 -10.19 12.06 -13.85
CA SER A 248 -9.22 11.43 -14.72
C SER A 248 -9.81 10.37 -15.66
N GLY A 249 -10.88 9.68 -15.24
CA GLY A 249 -11.57 8.65 -16.04
C GLY A 249 -12.13 9.18 -17.38
N PRO A 250 -13.01 10.20 -17.37
CA PRO A 250 -13.46 10.89 -18.58
C PRO A 250 -12.32 11.43 -19.45
N VAL A 251 -11.32 12.08 -18.85
CA VAL A 251 -10.16 12.62 -19.57
C VAL A 251 -9.42 11.52 -20.34
N LYS A 252 -9.17 10.38 -19.72
CA LYS A 252 -8.52 9.24 -20.40
C LYS A 252 -9.31 8.72 -21.59
N ARG A 253 -10.64 8.66 -21.47
CA ARG A 253 -11.52 8.28 -22.58
C ARG A 253 -11.41 9.28 -23.73
N GLU A 254 -11.48 10.57 -23.43
CA GLU A 254 -11.34 11.63 -24.44
C GLU A 254 -9.97 11.57 -25.15
N LEU A 255 -8.89 11.39 -24.38
CA LEU A 255 -7.55 11.22 -24.92
C LEU A 255 -7.48 10.02 -25.86
N LYS A 256 -8.07 8.88 -25.49
CA LYS A 256 -8.12 7.70 -26.37
C LYS A 256 -8.92 7.90 -27.66
N LEU A 257 -9.93 8.76 -27.64
CA LEU A 257 -10.68 9.10 -28.84
C LEU A 257 -9.84 9.90 -29.86
N LEU A 258 -8.74 10.53 -29.44
CA LEU A 258 -7.83 11.22 -30.35
C LEU A 258 -7.17 10.31 -31.37
N GLU A 259 -7.09 9.00 -31.12
CA GLU A 259 -6.61 8.00 -32.09
C GLU A 259 -7.52 7.88 -33.32
N TRP A 260 -8.72 8.45 -33.25
CA TRP A 260 -9.76 8.34 -34.26
C TRP A 260 -10.22 9.70 -34.75
N ASN A 261 -10.32 9.84 -36.07
CA ASN A 261 -11.06 10.89 -36.73
C ASN A 261 -12.46 10.37 -37.05
N LEU A 262 -13.43 10.88 -36.32
CA LEU A 262 -14.86 10.72 -36.60
C LEU A 262 -15.20 11.82 -37.62
N GLY A 263 -15.18 11.46 -38.91
CA GLY A 263 -15.31 12.44 -40.00
C GLY A 263 -16.60 13.26 -39.92
N GLN A 264 -16.51 14.54 -40.30
CA GLN A 264 -17.65 15.34 -40.77
C GLN A 264 -17.47 15.54 -42.28
N GLY A 265 -18.36 14.98 -43.09
CA GLY A 265 -18.34 15.09 -44.56
C GLY A 265 -18.51 13.76 -45.31
N ASP A 266 -18.35 13.82 -46.64
CA ASP A 266 -18.66 12.80 -47.68
C ASP A 266 -17.91 11.45 -47.59
N GLN A 267 -17.22 11.19 -46.48
CA GLN A 267 -16.52 9.94 -46.20
C GLN A 267 -16.98 9.37 -44.85
N ILE A 268 -17.83 8.35 -44.93
CA ILE A 268 -18.52 7.74 -43.79
C ILE A 268 -17.59 6.74 -43.09
N GLY A 269 -17.23 7.00 -41.82
CA GLY A 269 -16.65 6.01 -40.92
C GLY A 269 -15.46 6.49 -40.07
N PRO A 270 -15.21 5.86 -38.91
CA PRO A 270 -14.06 6.17 -38.06
C PRO A 270 -12.75 5.79 -38.75
N ARG A 271 -11.82 6.75 -38.88
CA ARG A 271 -10.47 6.51 -39.42
C ARG A 271 -9.40 6.76 -38.37
N LYS A 272 -8.25 6.10 -38.50
CA LYS A 272 -7.10 6.40 -37.64
C LYS A 272 -6.57 7.79 -37.92
N SER A 273 -6.37 8.58 -36.87
CA SER A 273 -5.89 9.95 -36.96
C SER A 273 -4.37 10.06 -37.18
N GLY A 274 -3.63 8.97 -36.97
CA GLY A 274 -2.16 9.00 -36.90
C GLY A 274 -1.63 9.52 -35.56
N VAL A 275 -2.50 9.64 -34.55
CA VAL A 275 -2.15 9.88 -33.16
C VAL A 275 -2.19 8.55 -32.41
N LEU A 276 -1.16 8.26 -31.63
CA LEU A 276 -1.08 7.12 -30.73
C LEU A 276 -1.12 7.64 -29.28
N VAL A 277 -1.97 7.03 -28.45
CA VAL A 277 -2.08 7.36 -27.03
C VAL A 277 -1.71 6.14 -26.21
N GLU A 278 -0.75 6.28 -25.31
CA GLU A 278 -0.28 5.20 -24.45
C GLU A 278 -0.44 5.62 -22.99
N PHE A 279 -0.99 4.73 -22.17
CA PHE A 279 -1.02 4.91 -20.73
C PHE A 279 0.01 3.99 -20.09
N SER A 280 0.83 4.54 -19.20
CA SER A 280 1.89 3.84 -18.49
C SER A 280 1.86 4.17 -17.00
N ASP A 281 2.75 3.50 -16.26
CA ASP A 281 3.04 3.75 -14.84
C ASP A 281 1.83 3.54 -13.94
N LEU A 282 1.67 2.29 -13.46
CA LEU A 282 0.63 1.96 -12.50
C LEU A 282 0.87 2.76 -11.20
N ALA A 283 -0.18 3.37 -10.68
CA ALA A 283 -0.12 4.28 -9.55
C ALA A 283 -1.19 3.94 -8.50
N PHE A 284 -0.84 4.22 -7.24
CA PHE A 284 -1.82 4.37 -6.16
C PHE A 284 -2.71 5.55 -6.49
N HIS A 285 -4.02 5.32 -6.52
CA HIS A 285 -5.01 6.32 -6.91
C HIS A 285 -5.91 6.61 -5.72
N PHE A 286 -6.04 7.88 -5.36
CA PHE A 286 -6.81 8.28 -4.17
C PHE A 286 -7.24 9.75 -4.25
N ARG A 287 -8.18 10.13 -3.38
CA ARG A 287 -8.54 11.54 -3.13
C ARG A 287 -7.98 11.99 -1.79
N SER A 288 -7.37 13.18 -1.74
CA SER A 288 -6.89 13.79 -0.50
C SER A 288 -7.06 15.31 -0.48
N PRO A 289 -7.29 15.93 0.69
CA PRO A 289 -7.28 17.38 0.86
C PRO A 289 -5.89 17.97 0.63
N GLY A 290 -5.85 19.22 0.13
CA GLY A 290 -4.62 19.98 -0.09
C GLY A 290 -4.47 21.20 0.82
N ASP A 291 -5.38 21.38 1.78
CA ASP A 291 -5.45 22.52 2.71
C ASP A 291 -5.05 22.13 4.14
N LEU A 292 -4.25 21.07 4.30
CA LEU A 292 -3.77 20.65 5.61
C LEU A 292 -2.90 21.74 6.24
N THR A 293 -3.22 22.07 7.49
CA THR A 293 -2.35 22.88 8.32
C THR A 293 -1.10 22.09 8.74
N VAL A 294 -0.06 22.80 9.17
CA VAL A 294 1.17 22.17 9.67
C VAL A 294 0.87 21.25 10.87
N ALA A 295 -0.01 21.69 11.77
CA ALA A 295 -0.42 20.90 12.94
C ALA A 295 -1.13 19.60 12.52
N GLU A 296 -2.10 19.69 11.61
CA GLU A 296 -2.80 18.50 11.10
C GLU A 296 -1.85 17.54 10.37
N SER A 297 -0.88 18.07 9.62
CA SER A 297 0.13 17.24 8.95
C SER A 297 1.01 16.49 9.96
N ASP A 298 1.40 17.14 11.05
CA ASP A 298 2.16 16.52 12.14
C ASP A 298 1.32 15.49 12.91
N ASP A 299 0.02 15.74 13.12
CA ASP A 299 -0.92 14.80 13.74
C ASP A 299 -1.08 13.52 12.90
N VAL A 300 -1.27 13.68 11.59
CA VAL A 300 -1.34 12.56 10.64
C VAL A 300 -0.05 11.74 10.66
N LEU A 301 1.10 12.42 10.67
CA LEU A 301 2.41 11.77 10.74
C LEU A 301 2.60 11.00 12.06
N GLN A 302 2.21 11.60 13.18
CA GLN A 302 2.28 10.96 14.49
C GLN A 302 1.37 9.74 14.56
N PHE A 303 0.14 9.84 14.06
CA PHE A 303 -0.80 8.72 13.98
C PHE A 303 -0.21 7.54 13.19
N LEU A 304 0.31 7.77 11.99
CA LEU A 304 0.92 6.71 11.18
C LEU A 304 2.13 6.09 11.89
N HIS A 305 2.95 6.91 12.54
CA HIS A 305 4.11 6.43 13.27
C HIS A 305 3.71 5.52 14.45
N GLU A 306 2.70 5.92 15.23
CA GLU A 306 2.16 5.13 16.33
C GLU A 306 1.58 3.80 15.85
N ARG A 307 0.87 3.79 14.71
CA ARG A 307 0.35 2.55 14.10
C ARG A 307 1.47 1.59 13.73
N VAL A 308 2.52 2.07 13.06
CA VAL A 308 3.69 1.26 12.68
C VAL A 308 4.42 0.73 13.91
N GLN A 309 4.67 1.58 14.92
CA GLN A 309 5.31 1.16 16.17
C GLN A 309 4.49 0.12 16.92
N LYS A 310 3.16 0.31 17.01
CA LYS A 310 2.25 -0.61 17.67
C LYS A 310 2.28 -1.97 16.97
N GLN A 311 2.22 -1.98 15.64
CA GLN A 311 2.29 -3.23 14.87
C GLN A 311 3.61 -3.97 15.08
N GLU A 312 4.76 -3.28 15.05
CA GLU A 312 6.06 -3.89 15.35
C GLU A 312 6.08 -4.48 16.77
N LYS A 313 5.66 -3.70 17.78
CA LYS A 313 5.62 -4.13 19.18
C LYS A 313 4.71 -5.34 19.36
N THR A 314 3.53 -5.35 18.73
CA THR A 314 2.58 -6.47 18.79
C THR A 314 3.15 -7.73 18.13
N GLN A 315 3.79 -7.62 16.97
CA GLN A 315 4.41 -8.79 16.32
C GLN A 315 5.57 -9.37 17.15
N LEU A 316 6.43 -8.50 17.71
CA LEU A 316 7.51 -8.93 18.61
C LEU A 316 6.94 -9.62 19.86
N ARG A 317 5.85 -9.08 20.41
CA ARG A 317 5.10 -9.64 21.54
C ARG A 317 4.52 -11.02 21.22
N GLN A 318 3.88 -11.18 20.07
CA GLN A 318 3.31 -12.45 19.63
C GLN A 318 4.40 -13.51 19.41
N LEU A 319 5.50 -13.15 18.74
CA LEU A 319 6.64 -14.05 18.53
C LEU A 319 7.24 -14.53 19.85
N ARG A 320 7.35 -13.63 20.83
CA ARG A 320 7.81 -13.93 22.18
C ARG A 320 6.92 -14.87 22.94
N TYR A 321 5.63 -14.58 22.93
CA TYR A 321 4.63 -15.41 23.57
C TYR A 321 4.68 -16.83 23.00
N LEU A 322 4.71 -16.95 21.66
CA LEU A 322 4.82 -18.23 20.98
C LEU A 322 6.09 -19.00 21.43
N TYR A 323 7.24 -18.34 21.43
CA TYR A 323 8.50 -18.96 21.84
C TYR A 323 8.47 -19.43 23.30
N LYS A 324 8.06 -18.56 24.24
CA LYS A 324 7.99 -18.90 25.67
C LYS A 324 7.02 -20.06 25.91
N SER A 325 5.85 -20.02 25.27
CA SER A 325 4.83 -21.07 25.34
C SER A 325 5.38 -22.42 24.87
N LEU A 326 5.96 -22.49 23.66
CA LEU A 326 6.52 -23.72 23.10
C LEU A 326 7.74 -24.22 23.89
N LYS A 327 8.64 -23.33 24.31
CA LYS A 327 9.80 -23.68 25.15
C LYS A 327 9.38 -24.24 26.50
N SER A 328 8.28 -23.75 27.08
CA SER A 328 7.78 -24.22 28.39
C SER A 328 7.20 -25.63 28.36
N VAL A 329 6.92 -26.18 27.18
CA VAL A 329 6.41 -27.53 26.94
C VAL A 329 7.36 -28.37 26.09
N SER A 330 8.55 -27.85 25.75
CA SER A 330 9.53 -28.62 24.98
C SER A 330 10.34 -29.55 25.87
N HIS A 331 10.93 -30.57 25.24
CA HIS A 331 11.98 -31.39 25.85
C HIS A 331 13.34 -30.96 25.31
N LYS A 332 14.42 -31.31 26.02
CA LYS A 332 15.78 -31.05 25.54
C LYS A 332 16.06 -31.81 24.25
N ASN A 333 15.52 -33.02 24.13
CA ASN A 333 15.71 -33.92 23.00
C ASN A 333 14.41 -34.68 22.70
N TYR A 334 14.20 -35.08 21.44
CA TYR A 334 12.96 -35.71 20.99
C TYR A 334 12.70 -37.08 21.63
N TRP A 335 13.75 -37.84 21.95
CA TRP A 335 13.61 -39.18 22.55
C TRP A 335 13.06 -39.15 23.98
N MET A 336 12.97 -37.98 24.62
CA MET A 336 12.31 -37.86 25.92
C MET A 336 10.79 -38.03 25.85
N CYS A 337 10.21 -38.08 24.64
CA CYS A 337 8.79 -38.24 24.38
C CYS A 337 8.55 -39.05 23.09
N CYS A 338 9.48 -39.94 22.70
CA CYS A 338 9.32 -40.77 21.50
C CYS A 338 8.43 -41.99 21.72
N ASP A 339 8.45 -42.56 22.94
CA ASP A 339 7.73 -43.79 23.25
C ASP A 339 6.29 -43.49 23.69
N ASP A 340 6.11 -42.49 24.57
CA ASP A 340 4.81 -42.05 25.07
C ASP A 340 4.70 -40.52 25.09
N VAL A 341 3.48 -40.02 24.95
CA VAL A 341 3.17 -38.59 25.04
C VAL A 341 3.24 -38.13 26.50
N ASP A 342 4.01 -37.06 26.77
CA ASP A 342 3.97 -36.37 28.07
C ASP A 342 2.63 -35.65 28.23
N GLN A 343 1.67 -36.34 28.85
CA GLN A 343 0.30 -35.86 28.99
C GLN A 343 0.21 -34.54 29.77
N LYS A 344 1.13 -34.29 30.73
CA LYS A 344 1.15 -33.03 31.49
C LYS A 344 1.52 -31.85 30.59
N LYS A 345 2.55 -32.01 29.75
CA LYS A 345 2.95 -30.96 28.80
C LYS A 345 1.94 -30.79 27.67
N ASN A 346 1.33 -31.87 27.21
CA ASN A 346 0.24 -31.85 26.23
C ASN A 346 -0.97 -31.05 26.76
N ASP A 347 -1.43 -31.35 27.96
CA ASP A 347 -2.56 -30.64 28.58
C ASP A 347 -2.21 -29.18 28.88
N LYS A 348 -0.97 -28.90 29.30
CA LYS A 348 -0.47 -27.53 29.44
C LYS A 348 -0.49 -26.77 28.11
N LEU A 349 -0.04 -27.38 27.01
CA LEU A 349 -0.07 -26.74 25.69
C LEU A 349 -1.52 -26.46 25.24
N LYS A 350 -2.41 -27.43 25.42
CA LYS A 350 -3.84 -27.24 25.12
C LYS A 350 -4.45 -26.10 25.94
N GLN A 351 -4.09 -25.98 27.21
CA GLN A 351 -4.55 -24.88 28.05
C GLN A 351 -4.03 -23.54 27.54
N ILE A 352 -2.72 -23.42 27.26
CA ILE A 352 -2.12 -22.20 26.69
C ILE A 352 -2.83 -21.76 25.39
N LEU A 353 -3.17 -22.72 24.53
CA LEU A 353 -3.88 -22.43 23.27
C LEU A 353 -5.32 -21.98 23.52
N LYS A 354 -6.05 -22.63 24.44
CA LYS A 354 -7.40 -22.20 24.83
C LYS A 354 -7.37 -20.80 25.39
N ASP A 355 -6.49 -20.54 26.36
CA ASP A 355 -6.34 -19.22 26.99
C ASP A 355 -6.03 -18.14 25.94
N TYR A 356 -5.16 -18.44 24.95
CA TYR A 356 -4.83 -17.48 23.88
C TYR A 356 -6.02 -17.09 22.99
N PHE A 357 -6.95 -18.02 22.71
CA PHE A 357 -8.10 -17.76 21.82
C PHE A 357 -9.39 -17.38 22.56
N GLU A 358 -9.59 -17.83 23.80
CA GLU A 358 -10.79 -17.58 24.59
C GLU A 358 -10.70 -16.27 25.39
N ASP A 359 -9.49 -15.86 25.80
CA ASP A 359 -9.32 -14.62 26.57
C ASP A 359 -9.41 -13.40 25.62
N GLN A 360 -10.55 -12.69 25.63
CA GLN A 360 -10.73 -11.44 24.88
C GLN A 360 -9.82 -10.31 25.39
N MET A 361 -9.20 -10.52 26.56
CA MET A 361 -8.10 -9.72 27.05
C MET A 361 -6.82 -10.25 26.41
N ASP A 362 -6.39 -9.61 25.32
CA ASP A 362 -5.07 -9.80 24.72
C ASP A 362 -4.02 -10.10 25.81
N PRO A 363 -3.47 -11.33 25.91
CA PRO A 363 -2.45 -11.69 26.90
C PRO A 363 -1.21 -10.77 26.84
N LEU A 364 -1.12 -9.96 25.78
CA LEU A 364 -0.08 -8.97 25.50
C LEU A 364 -0.41 -7.54 25.97
N ARG A 365 -1.62 -7.27 26.51
CA ARG A 365 -2.04 -5.95 27.03
C ARG A 365 -1.46 -5.63 28.40
N ASN A 366 -1.30 -6.63 29.27
CA ASN A 366 -0.83 -6.45 30.65
C ASN A 366 0.65 -6.80 30.86
N ALA A 367 1.37 -7.24 29.81
CA ALA A 367 2.81 -7.46 29.88
C ALA A 367 3.55 -6.13 30.02
N THR A 368 4.31 -5.97 31.10
CA THR A 368 5.12 -4.75 31.34
C THR A 368 6.24 -4.64 30.32
N ASN A 369 6.81 -3.45 30.09
CA ASN A 369 7.97 -3.28 29.20
C ASN A 369 9.19 -4.14 29.60
N GLU A 370 9.26 -4.59 30.85
CA GLU A 370 10.30 -5.49 31.37
C GLU A 370 10.03 -6.97 31.03
N ASP A 371 8.76 -7.40 30.99
CA ASP A 371 8.36 -8.73 30.47
C ASP A 371 8.59 -8.86 28.94
N LEU A 372 8.80 -7.70 28.32
CA LEU A 372 8.94 -7.46 26.89
C LEU A 372 10.40 -7.26 26.46
N ASP A 373 11.37 -7.69 27.24
CA ASP A 373 12.74 -7.76 26.76
C ASP A 373 13.16 -9.21 26.47
N VAL A 374 13.23 -9.57 25.19
CA VAL A 374 13.88 -10.82 24.75
C VAL A 374 15.39 -10.74 24.83
N THR A 375 15.95 -9.53 24.82
CA THR A 375 17.40 -9.39 24.95
C THR A 375 17.88 -9.75 26.35
N ALA A 376 16.99 -9.86 27.35
CA ALA A 376 17.32 -10.43 28.65
C ALA A 376 17.67 -11.93 28.60
N GLU A 377 17.19 -12.68 27.59
CA GLU A 377 17.54 -14.11 27.39
C GLU A 377 18.64 -14.32 26.32
N VAL A 378 19.08 -13.26 25.63
CA VAL A 378 20.23 -13.29 24.72
C VAL A 378 21.44 -12.79 25.51
N GLU A 379 22.51 -13.58 25.60
CA GLU A 379 23.72 -13.16 26.32
C GLU A 379 24.14 -11.73 25.91
N PRO A 380 24.58 -10.89 26.87
CA PRO A 380 25.00 -9.53 26.57
C PRO A 380 26.03 -9.55 25.45
N VAL A 381 25.74 -8.80 24.37
CA VAL A 381 26.61 -8.71 23.20
C VAL A 381 28.01 -8.31 23.67
N PRO A 382 29.06 -9.13 23.43
CA PRO A 382 30.40 -8.81 23.89
C PRO A 382 30.86 -7.45 23.35
N LYS A 383 31.54 -6.64 24.17
CA LYS A 383 32.00 -5.29 23.80
C LYS A 383 32.80 -5.27 22.50
N TYR A 384 33.60 -6.31 22.25
CA TYR A 384 34.34 -6.50 20.99
C TYR A 384 33.44 -6.55 19.74
N SER A 385 32.24 -7.13 19.85
CA SER A 385 31.25 -7.18 18.77
C SER A 385 30.70 -5.79 18.42
N MET A 386 30.73 -4.84 19.36
CA MET A 386 30.25 -3.47 19.15
C MET A 386 31.29 -2.60 18.43
N ASP A 387 32.57 -2.75 18.76
CA ASP A 387 33.65 -2.03 18.07
C ASP A 387 33.77 -2.50 16.62
N GLN A 388 33.63 -3.81 16.37
CA GLN A 388 33.57 -4.38 15.03
C GLN A 388 32.36 -3.84 14.24
N LEU A 389 31.18 -3.81 14.86
CA LEU A 389 29.97 -3.25 14.26
C LEU A 389 30.19 -1.80 13.78
N VAL A 390 30.74 -0.94 14.63
CA VAL A 390 30.98 0.47 14.27
C VAL A 390 31.99 0.58 13.13
N SER A 391 33.06 -0.21 13.15
CA SER A 391 34.03 -0.27 12.06
C SER A 391 33.38 -0.67 10.73
N ASP A 392 32.56 -1.72 10.74
CA ASP A 392 31.86 -2.21 9.55
C ASP A 392 30.84 -1.19 9.03
N ILE A 393 30.12 -0.50 9.91
CA ILE A 393 29.20 0.60 9.56
C ILE A 393 29.97 1.70 8.83
N ARG A 394 31.10 2.17 9.38
CA ARG A 394 31.90 3.24 8.77
C ARG A 394 32.43 2.83 7.41
N GLN A 395 32.89 1.59 7.29
CA GLN A 395 33.37 1.07 6.02
C GLN A 395 32.26 0.94 4.98
N PHE A 396 31.07 0.50 5.40
CA PHE A 396 29.90 0.45 4.54
C PHE A 396 29.54 1.85 4.02
N ILE A 397 29.50 2.84 4.91
CA ILE A 397 29.25 4.24 4.54
C ILE A 397 30.32 4.77 3.59
N GLY A 398 31.60 4.46 3.84
CA GLY A 398 32.70 4.90 2.98
C GLY A 398 32.65 4.32 1.57
N ILE A 399 32.20 3.06 1.42
CA ILE A 399 32.11 2.39 0.12
C ILE A 399 30.85 2.79 -0.64
N HIS A 400 29.69 2.83 0.02
CA HIS A 400 28.38 2.96 -0.65
C HIS A 400 27.70 4.33 -0.45
N GLY A 401 28.23 5.19 0.41
CA GLY A 401 27.58 6.45 0.80
C GLY A 401 27.54 7.53 -0.27
N GLN A 402 28.34 7.41 -1.34
CA GLN A 402 28.31 8.33 -2.48
C GLN A 402 27.21 7.98 -3.49
N GLU A 403 26.94 6.69 -3.69
CA GLU A 403 25.98 6.19 -4.69
C GLU A 403 24.56 6.07 -4.12
N HIS A 404 24.44 5.85 -2.81
CA HIS A 404 23.16 5.55 -2.17
C HIS A 404 22.80 6.54 -1.06
N SER A 405 21.52 6.91 -0.99
CA SER A 405 20.97 7.64 0.15
C SER A 405 20.82 6.70 1.37
N LEU A 406 21.89 6.58 2.16
CA LEU A 406 21.91 5.70 3.33
C LEU A 406 21.06 6.24 4.49
N THR A 407 20.31 5.33 5.12
CA THR A 407 19.62 5.53 6.40
C THR A 407 20.11 4.49 7.41
N GLY A 408 20.00 4.78 8.71
CA GLY A 408 20.39 3.81 9.75
C GLY A 408 19.62 2.49 9.62
N ARG A 409 18.33 2.55 9.23
CA ARG A 409 17.52 1.36 8.96
C ARG A 409 17.96 0.60 7.71
N ALA A 410 18.31 1.28 6.62
CA ALA A 410 18.80 0.61 5.42
C ALA A 410 20.09 -0.19 5.73
N ILE A 411 21.03 0.39 6.48
CA ILE A 411 22.25 -0.29 6.92
C ILE A 411 21.91 -1.48 7.83
N ALA A 412 21.02 -1.29 8.82
CA ALA A 412 20.58 -2.38 9.70
C ALA A 412 19.90 -3.52 8.93
N ARG A 413 19.07 -3.20 7.92
CA ARG A 413 18.44 -4.18 7.02
C ARG A 413 19.51 -5.00 6.31
N ILE A 414 20.52 -4.37 5.71
CA ILE A 414 21.62 -5.08 5.03
C ILE A 414 22.38 -6.00 6.00
N PHE A 415 22.75 -5.49 7.17
CA PHE A 415 23.51 -6.23 8.17
C PHE A 415 22.74 -7.43 8.74
N HIS A 416 21.41 -7.35 8.77
CA HIS A 416 20.53 -8.47 9.11
C HIS A 416 20.17 -9.35 7.90
N GLY A 417 20.45 -8.91 6.67
CA GLY A 417 20.06 -9.59 5.44
C GLY A 417 18.57 -9.49 5.10
N ILE A 418 17.96 -8.35 5.39
CA ILE A 418 16.60 -7.99 5.01
C ILE A 418 16.63 -7.27 3.67
N GLY A 419 15.93 -7.83 2.68
CA GLY A 419 15.74 -7.18 1.39
C GLY A 419 14.76 -6.01 1.48
N SER A 420 15.04 -4.97 0.70
CA SER A 420 14.19 -3.79 0.51
C SER A 420 14.20 -3.39 -0.98
N PRO A 421 13.28 -2.52 -1.44
CA PRO A 421 13.25 -2.10 -2.83
C PRO A 421 14.57 -1.53 -3.35
N CYS A 422 15.24 -0.66 -2.58
CA CYS A 422 16.55 -0.11 -2.96
C CYS A 422 17.69 -1.12 -2.80
N TYR A 423 17.52 -2.11 -1.91
CA TYR A 423 18.54 -3.13 -1.62
C TYR A 423 17.98 -4.56 -1.77
N PRO A 424 17.69 -5.02 -3.01
CA PRO A 424 17.10 -6.33 -3.24
C PRO A 424 18.05 -7.47 -2.84
N ALA A 425 17.51 -8.50 -2.18
CA ALA A 425 18.29 -9.64 -1.72
C ALA A 425 18.96 -10.44 -2.86
N SER A 426 18.38 -10.43 -4.06
CA SER A 426 18.95 -11.08 -5.27
C SER A 426 20.30 -10.49 -5.69
N THR A 427 20.50 -9.19 -5.46
CA THR A 427 21.71 -8.44 -5.77
C THR A 427 22.61 -8.33 -4.53
N TRP A 428 22.08 -7.79 -3.44
CA TRP A 428 22.84 -7.49 -2.22
C TRP A 428 23.18 -8.73 -1.39
N GLY A 429 22.46 -9.84 -1.55
CA GLY A 429 22.78 -11.10 -0.90
C GLY A 429 24.13 -11.70 -1.31
N ARG A 430 24.70 -11.23 -2.42
CA ARG A 430 26.05 -11.60 -2.90
C ARG A 430 27.16 -10.82 -2.20
N VAL A 431 26.84 -9.69 -1.57
CA VAL A 431 27.77 -8.83 -0.83
C VAL A 431 27.99 -9.41 0.57
N ARG A 432 28.61 -10.60 0.63
CA ARG A 432 28.78 -11.41 1.86
C ARG A 432 29.50 -10.70 3.01
N ARG A 433 30.29 -9.67 2.69
CA ARG A 433 30.98 -8.83 3.68
C ARG A 433 30.02 -8.14 4.65
N PHE A 434 28.88 -7.67 4.14
CA PHE A 434 27.92 -6.87 4.91
C PHE A 434 26.57 -7.57 5.05
N TRP A 435 26.20 -8.41 4.09
CA TRP A 435 24.91 -9.08 4.12
C TRP A 435 24.89 -10.20 5.17
N ARG A 436 23.97 -10.10 6.15
CA ARG A 436 23.84 -11.03 7.28
C ARG A 436 25.11 -11.10 8.18
N SER A 437 25.90 -10.04 8.26
CA SER A 437 27.15 -10.02 9.05
C SER A 437 26.96 -9.79 10.54
N HIS A 438 25.87 -9.15 10.97
CA HIS A 438 25.61 -8.78 12.38
C HIS A 438 24.26 -9.30 12.89
N LEU A 439 23.94 -10.58 12.62
CA LEU A 439 22.66 -11.21 13.02
C LEU A 439 22.45 -11.32 14.54
N ASN A 440 23.55 -11.35 15.29
CA ASN A 440 23.58 -11.49 16.75
C ASN A 440 23.36 -10.17 17.48
N VAL A 441 23.45 -9.03 16.79
CA VAL A 441 23.23 -7.71 17.39
C VAL A 441 21.76 -7.33 17.24
N ASP A 442 21.19 -6.66 18.25
CA ASP A 442 19.83 -6.16 18.17
C ASP A 442 19.67 -5.15 17.02
N PHE A 443 18.62 -5.35 16.21
CA PHE A 443 18.35 -4.52 15.04
C PHE A 443 18.30 -3.02 15.37
N ASN A 444 17.64 -2.64 16.47
CA ASN A 444 17.48 -1.24 16.86
C ASN A 444 18.80 -0.63 17.38
N ILE A 445 19.69 -1.45 17.97
CA ILE A 445 21.05 -1.02 18.31
C ILE A 445 21.82 -0.67 17.03
N ILE A 446 21.75 -1.52 16.00
CA ILE A 446 22.41 -1.24 14.71
C ILE A 446 21.83 0.02 14.07
N VAL A 447 20.49 0.19 14.06
CA VAL A 447 19.84 1.41 13.55
C VAL A 447 20.38 2.65 14.26
N LYS A 448 20.47 2.62 15.59
CA LYS A 448 20.97 3.75 16.40
C LYS A 448 22.43 4.07 16.08
N MET A 449 23.31 3.07 16.08
CA MET A 449 24.74 3.25 15.81
C MET A 449 24.97 3.73 14.37
N ALA A 450 24.28 3.13 13.40
CA ALA A 450 24.38 3.53 11.99
C ALA A 450 23.89 4.96 11.78
N THR A 451 22.79 5.36 12.43
CA THR A 451 22.29 6.75 12.36
C THR A 451 23.31 7.73 12.93
N GLN A 452 23.95 7.42 14.07
CA GLN A 452 24.99 8.26 14.66
C GLN A 452 26.20 8.42 13.74
N GLU A 453 26.68 7.32 13.12
CA GLU A 453 27.83 7.36 12.20
C GLU A 453 27.52 8.09 10.88
N ILE A 454 26.28 7.99 10.37
CA ILE A 454 25.83 8.78 9.21
C ILE A 454 25.85 10.28 9.54
N ILE A 455 25.39 10.67 10.73
CA ILE A 455 25.40 12.07 11.15
C ILE A 455 26.84 12.56 11.30
N ARG A 456 27.72 11.77 11.94
CA ARG A 456 29.14 12.11 12.12
C ARG A 456 29.89 12.32 10.81
N THR A 457 29.57 11.53 9.78
CA THR A 457 30.23 11.63 8.46
C THR A 457 29.71 12.80 7.62
N ARG A 458 28.57 13.40 7.98
CA ARG A 458 27.95 14.53 7.28
C ARG A 458 28.25 15.90 7.92
N LEU A 459 28.68 15.90 9.18
CA LEU A 459 29.26 17.05 9.88
C LEU A 459 30.74 17.14 9.53
#